data_AF-A0A9X0MG99-F1
#
_entry.id   AF-A0A9X0MG99-F1
#
_cell.length_a   1.000
_cell.length_b   1.000
_cell.length_c   1.000
_cell.angle_alpha   90.00
_cell.angle_beta   90.00
_cell.angle_gamma   90.00
#
_symmetry.space_group_name_H-M   'P 1'
#
loop_
_entity.id
_entity.type
_entity.pdbx_description
1 polymer ?
#
loop_
_entity_poly.entity_id
_entity_poly.type
_entity_poly.pdbx_seq_one_letter_code
_entity_poly.pdbx_strand_id
1 'polypeptide(L)'
;MNGMRRATKREVEQRKPILDALCQRLGIQDLVLCVADEPFPNAYALGSKTICVTKGLLKTANEEELAGVLAHEIGHVLSWHTL
;
A
#
# COMPACT_ATOMS: atom_id res chain seq x y z
N MET A 1 -7.21 0.31 -16.16
CA MET A 1 -7.11 0.86 -14.80
C MET A 1 -8.35 1.73 -14.49
N ASN A 2 -9.55 1.15 -14.52
CA ASN A 2 -10.76 1.85 -14.09
C ASN A 2 -11.00 1.51 -12.60
N GLY A 3 -11.18 2.52 -11.73
CA GLY A 3 -11.59 2.29 -10.33
C GLY A 3 -10.54 2.51 -9.23
N MET A 4 -9.39 3.12 -9.53
CA MET A 4 -8.46 3.57 -8.48
C MET A 4 -9.02 4.82 -7.79
N ARG A 5 -9.12 4.77 -6.46
CA ARG A 5 -9.48 5.93 -5.63
C ARG A 5 -8.54 6.09 -4.46
N ARG A 6 -8.50 7.29 -3.88
CA ARG A 6 -7.90 7.45 -2.55
C ARG A 6 -8.59 6.53 -1.55
N ALA A 7 -7.80 5.97 -0.64
CA ALA A 7 -8.33 5.23 0.50
C ALA A 7 -9.31 6.12 1.28
N THR A 8 -10.41 5.55 1.74
CA THR A 8 -11.32 6.23 2.67
C THR A 8 -10.62 6.44 4.01
N LYS A 9 -11.09 7.39 4.83
CA LYS A 9 -10.53 7.62 6.18
C LYS A 9 -10.43 6.33 7.00
N ARG A 10 -11.48 5.51 6.99
CA ARG A 10 -11.50 4.22 7.71
C ARG A 10 -10.46 3.23 7.18
N GLU A 11 -10.32 3.13 5.86
CA GLU A 11 -9.30 2.27 5.23
C GLU A 11 -7.88 2.73 5.57
N VAL A 12 -7.66 4.05 5.63
CA VAL A 12 -6.39 4.62 6.10
C VAL A 12 -6.19 4.30 7.57
N GLU A 13 -7.14 4.63 8.45
CA GLU A 13 -7.03 4.43 9.89
C GLU A 13 -6.72 2.97 10.27
N GLN A 14 -7.35 2.00 9.61
CA GLN A 14 -7.10 0.57 9.86
C GLN A 14 -5.68 0.13 9.51
N ARG A 15 -5.03 0.81 8.56
CA ARG A 15 -3.73 0.41 8.00
C ARG A 15 -2.61 1.37 8.39
N LYS A 16 -2.98 2.51 8.95
CA LYS A 16 -2.10 3.57 9.42
C LYS A 16 -1.05 3.05 10.40
N PRO A 17 -1.34 2.14 11.36
CA PRO A 17 -0.30 1.62 12.24
C PRO A 17 0.83 0.90 11.49
N ILE A 18 0.48 0.02 10.55
CA ILE A 18 1.44 -0.73 9.74
C ILE A 18 2.21 0.21 8.82
N LEU A 19 1.49 1.11 8.13
CA LEU A 19 2.09 2.09 7.24
C LEU A 19 3.03 3.04 7.97
N ASP A 20 2.62 3.58 9.12
CA ASP A 20 3.44 4.49 9.92
C ASP A 20 4.68 3.77 10.46
N ALA A 21 4.55 2.52 10.93
CA ALA A 21 5.67 1.71 11.40
C ALA A 21 6.70 1.43 10.28
N LEU A 22 6.22 1.07 9.08
CA LEU A 22 7.08 0.87 7.91
C LEU A 22 7.74 2.18 7.46
N CYS A 23 6.98 3.27 7.36
CA CYS A 23 7.48 4.59 6.98
C CYS A 23 8.56 5.07 7.96
N GLN A 24 8.33 4.92 9.27
CA GLN A 24 9.30 5.29 10.30
C GLN A 24 10.58 4.47 10.19
N ARG A 25 10.46 3.14 10.04
CA ARG A 25 11.60 2.23 9.96
C ARG A 25 12.44 2.46 8.70
N LEU A 26 11.81 2.87 7.60
CA LEU A 26 12.44 3.06 6.30
C LEU A 26 12.79 4.52 5.99
N GLY A 27 12.46 5.46 6.89
CA GLY A 27 12.78 6.89 6.73
C GLY A 27 11.96 7.60 5.64
N ILE A 28 10.77 7.09 5.31
CA ILE A 28 9.91 7.67 4.28
C ILE A 28 8.86 8.58 4.91
N GLN A 29 8.66 9.75 4.31
CA GLN A 29 7.62 10.70 4.70
C GLN A 29 6.64 10.92 3.55
N ASP A 30 5.38 11.17 3.91
CA ASP A 30 4.28 11.50 3.00
C ASP A 30 3.90 10.39 2.01
N LEU A 31 4.00 9.12 2.43
CA LEU A 31 3.56 7.99 1.63
C LEU A 31 2.02 8.01 1.48
N VAL A 32 1.54 7.96 0.24
CA VAL A 32 0.11 8.00 -0.09
C VAL A 32 -0.41 6.59 -0.34
N LEU A 33 -1.45 6.20 0.39
CA LEU A 33 -2.17 4.94 0.15
C LEU A 33 -3.39 5.15 -0.75
N CYS A 34 -3.42 4.44 -1.87
CA CYS A 34 -4.58 4.33 -2.76
C CYS A 34 -5.22 2.95 -2.65
N VAL A 35 -6.52 2.88 -2.96
CA VAL A 35 -7.26 1.62 -3.03
C VAL A 35 -7.88 1.48 -4.42
N ALA A 36 -7.56 0.39 -5.10
CA ALA A 36 -8.18 0.00 -6.36
C ALA A 36 -9.38 -0.93 -6.11
N ASP A 37 -10.49 -0.68 -6.80
CA ASP A 37 -11.68 -1.52 -6.75
C ASP A 37 -11.53 -2.78 -7.63
N GLU A 38 -10.50 -3.57 -7.33
CA GLU A 38 -10.18 -4.81 -8.04
C GLU A 38 -10.37 -6.01 -7.09
N PRO A 39 -11.00 -7.10 -7.56
CA PRO A 39 -11.34 -8.23 -6.70
C PRO A 39 -10.16 -9.17 -6.43
N PHE A 40 -9.12 -9.10 -7.25
CA PHE A 40 -7.94 -9.96 -7.12
C PHE A 40 -6.89 -9.35 -6.20
N PRO A 41 -6.22 -10.15 -5.35
CA PRO A 41 -5.21 -9.63 -4.44
C PRO A 41 -3.98 -9.12 -5.18
N ASN A 42 -3.71 -7.83 -5.04
CA ASN A 42 -2.53 -7.17 -5.59
C ASN A 42 -2.18 -5.89 -4.81
N ALA A 43 -0.93 -5.48 -4.91
CA ALA A 43 -0.44 -4.15 -4.53
C ALA A 43 0.66 -3.73 -5.50
N TYR A 44 0.83 -2.41 -5.68
CA TYR A 44 1.89 -1.88 -6.53
C TYR A 44 2.29 -0.47 -6.13
N ALA A 45 3.57 -0.17 -6.27
CA ALA A 45 4.11 1.19 -6.23
C ALA A 45 3.64 2.00 -7.46
N LEU A 46 3.24 3.25 -7.24
CA LEU A 46 2.88 4.21 -8.27
C LEU A 46 3.73 5.48 -8.10
N GLY A 47 4.77 5.61 -8.94
CA GLY A 47 5.73 6.71 -8.83
C GLY A 47 6.54 6.63 -7.54
N SER A 48 6.95 7.78 -7.00
CA SER A 48 7.97 7.85 -5.93
C SER A 48 7.43 7.85 -4.50
N LYS A 49 6.11 7.99 -4.29
CA LYS A 49 5.52 8.11 -2.94
C LYS A 49 4.09 7.58 -2.84
N THR A 50 3.64 6.77 -3.79
CA THR A 50 2.27 6.24 -3.75
C THR A 50 2.32 4.72 -3.80
N ILE A 51 1.52 4.07 -2.97
CA ILE A 51 1.26 2.64 -3.05
C ILE A 51 -0.23 2.44 -3.23
N CYS A 52 -0.60 1.60 -4.18
CA CYS A 52 -1.97 1.19 -4.40
C CYS A 52 -2.15 -0.25 -3.94
N VAL A 53 -3.21 -0.52 -3.19
CA VAL A 53 -3.63 -1.87 -2.79
C VAL A 53 -5.01 -2.16 -3.36
N THR A 54 -5.29 -3.40 -3.75
CA THR A 54 -6.62 -3.76 -4.25
C THR A 54 -7.57 -4.14 -3.13
N LYS A 55 -8.88 -3.99 -3.33
CA LYS A 55 -9.88 -4.53 -2.40
C LYS A 55 -9.76 -6.03 -2.21
N GLY A 56 -9.34 -6.77 -3.23
CA GLY A 56 -9.04 -8.19 -3.15
C GLY A 56 -8.02 -8.49 -2.05
N LEU A 57 -6.88 -7.80 -2.09
CA LEU A 57 -5.80 -8.00 -1.12
C LEU A 57 -6.28 -7.69 0.30
N LEU A 58 -7.02 -6.60 0.44
CA LEU A 58 -7.54 -6.14 1.72
C LEU A 58 -8.58 -7.07 2.36
N LYS A 59 -9.20 -7.94 1.56
CA LYS A 59 -10.17 -8.93 2.04
C LYS A 59 -9.52 -10.27 2.37
N THR A 60 -8.42 -10.61 1.70
CA THR A 60 -7.81 -11.94 1.80
C THR A 60 -6.57 -11.97 2.67
N ALA A 61 -5.79 -10.88 2.70
CA ALA A 61 -4.55 -10.83 3.46
C ALA A 61 -4.83 -10.55 4.94
N ASN A 62 -4.12 -11.27 5.80
CA ASN A 62 -4.03 -10.92 7.22
C ASN A 62 -3.04 -9.75 7.44
N GLU A 63 -2.88 -9.32 8.68
CA GLU A 63 -2.05 -8.16 9.03
C GLU A 63 -0.56 -8.35 8.67
N GLU A 64 -0.01 -9.53 8.93
CA GLU A 64 1.39 -9.86 8.64
C GLU A 64 1.65 -9.95 7.13
N GLU A 65 0.74 -10.59 6.39
CA GLU A 65 0.80 -10.68 4.94
C GLU A 65 0.71 -9.29 4.30
N LEU A 66 -0.20 -8.44 4.78
CA LEU A 66 -0.34 -7.07 4.30
C LEU A 66 0.92 -6.25 4.59
N ALA A 67 1.51 -6.39 5.79
CA ALA A 67 2.75 -5.72 6.15
C ALA A 67 3.91 -6.15 5.24
N GLY A 68 4.02 -7.45 4.95
CA GLY A 68 5.04 -7.99 4.04
C GLY A 68 4.90 -7.46 2.61
N VAL A 69 3.68 -7.44 2.07
CA VAL A 69 3.39 -6.89 0.73
C VAL A 69 3.68 -5.40 0.68
N LEU A 70 3.23 -4.62 1.68
CA LEU A 70 3.51 -3.18 1.73
C LEU A 70 5.01 -2.92 1.85
N ALA A 71 5.74 -3.67 2.67
CA ALA A 71 7.20 -3.52 2.78
C ALA A 71 7.90 -3.82 1.46
N HIS A 72 7.46 -4.83 0.71
CA HIS A 72 7.97 -5.15 -0.62
C HIS A 72 7.76 -3.98 -1.60
N GLU A 73 6.54 -3.46 -1.68
CA GLU A 73 6.21 -2.32 -2.55
C GLU A 73 6.92 -1.02 -2.14
N ILE A 74 7.13 -0.78 -0.85
CA ILE A 74 7.95 0.34 -0.39
C ILE A 74 9.41 0.16 -0.83
N GLY A 75 9.93 -1.08 -0.85
CA GLY A 75 11.26 -1.39 -1.38
C GLY A 75 11.42 -0.96 -2.84
N HIS A 76 10.38 -1.18 -3.65
CA HIS A 76 10.31 -0.71 -5.05
C HIS A 76 10.35 0.80 -5.16
N VAL A 77 9.57 1.50 -4.31
CA VAL A 77 9.59 2.97 -4.21
C VAL A 77 10.99 3.51 -3.89
N LEU A 78 11.69 2.90 -2.93
CA LEU A 78 13.02 3.34 -2.50
C LEU A 78 14.11 3.04 -3.54
N SER A 79 13.99 1.91 -4.23
CA SER A 79 15.02 1.42 -5.17
C SER A 79 14.81 1.94 -6.59
N TRP A 80 13.77 2.75 -6.84
CA TRP A 80 13.35 3.20 -8.17
C TRP A 80 13.09 2.05 -9.16
N HIS A 81 12.84 0.85 -8.64
CA HIS A 81 12.46 -0.31 -9.43
C HIS A 81 10.95 -0.38 -9.38
N THR A 82 10.30 -0.09 -10.51
CA THR A 82 8.85 -0.23 -10.63
C THR A 82 8.62 -1.53 -11.41
N LEU A 83 7.90 -2.49 -10.82
CA LEU A 83 7.43 -3.68 -11.53
C LEU A 83 6.25 -3.35 -12.45
#